data_AF-A0A6I3KQJ3-F1
#
_entry.id   AF-A0A6I3KQJ3-F1
#
_cell.length_a   1.000
_cell.length_b   1.000
_cell.length_c   1.000
_cell.angle_alpha   90.00
_cell.angle_beta   90.00
_cell.angle_gamma   90.00
#
_symmetry.space_group_name_H-M   'P 1'
#
loop_
_entity.id
_entity.type
_entity.pdbx_description
1 polymer ?
#
loop_
_entity_poly.entity_id
_entity_poly.type
_entity_poly.pdbx_seq_one_letter_code
_entity_poly.pdbx_strand_id
1 'polypeptide(L)'
;MSILKIGILVAVVVAVLPADREQQAALYNRAASAVHWTATFCDRNGPTCEQAGVIWAGFVKKAQFGAAMAYELATKNSGKIQSPSLIEPAVDMKPRGTLRADDLEPAWRGSGPGGI
;
A
#
# COMPACT_ATOMS: atom_id res chain seq x y z
N MET A 1 15.60 8.46 -6.18
CA MET A 1 14.63 9.57 -6.30
C MET A 1 13.23 9.31 -5.71
N SER A 2 12.93 8.15 -5.08
CA SER A 2 11.58 7.93 -4.49
C SER A 2 11.45 8.38 -3.03
N ILE A 3 12.51 8.32 -2.21
CA ILE A 3 12.44 8.65 -0.78
C ILE A 3 12.11 10.13 -0.56
N LEU A 4 12.74 11.03 -1.31
CA LEU A 4 12.45 12.47 -1.23
C LEU A 4 11.00 12.77 -1.63
N LYS A 5 10.47 12.09 -2.67
CA LYS A 5 9.07 12.24 -3.08
C LYS A 5 8.11 11.74 -2.00
N ILE A 6 8.38 10.60 -1.39
CA ILE A 6 7.60 10.05 -0.28
C ILE A 6 7.65 11.00 0.93
N GLY A 7 8.83 11.51 1.27
CA GLY A 7 9.01 12.47 2.37
C GLY A 7 8.20 13.75 2.15
N ILE A 8 8.21 14.31 0.93
CA ILE A 8 7.39 15.47 0.58
C ILE A 8 5.91 15.15 0.73
N LEU A 9 5.44 14.01 0.23
CA LEU A 9 4.03 13.62 0.37
C LEU A 9 3.61 13.48 1.84
N VAL A 10 4.43 12.85 2.67
CA VAL A 10 4.17 12.73 4.10
C VAL A 10 4.14 14.10 4.77
N ALA A 11 5.08 14.99 4.44
CA ALA A 11 5.13 16.35 4.98
C ALA A 11 3.87 17.15 4.60
N VAL A 12 3.39 17.04 3.35
CA VAL A 12 2.14 17.69 2.93
C VAL A 12 0.96 17.15 3.73
N VAL A 13 0.85 15.83 3.91
CA VAL A 13 -0.22 15.24 4.71
C VAL A 13 -0.21 15.80 6.13
N VAL A 14 0.96 15.80 6.79
CA VAL A 14 1.14 16.32 8.15
C VAL A 14 0.82 17.81 8.24
N ALA A 15 1.23 18.60 7.24
CA ALA A 15 0.96 20.04 7.22
C ALA A 15 -0.53 20.38 7.10
N VAL A 16 -1.34 19.50 6.51
CA VAL A 16 -2.80 19.67 6.38
C VAL A 16 -3.55 19.24 7.64
N LEU A 17 -2.93 18.43 8.51
CA LEU A 17 -3.55 17.99 9.77
C LEU A 17 -3.60 19.15 10.78
N PRO A 18 -4.78 19.49 11.33
CA PRO A 18 -4.90 20.59 12.29
C PRO A 18 -4.26 20.23 13.64
N ALA A 19 -3.28 21.02 14.07
CA ALA A 19 -2.66 20.89 15.39
C ALA A 19 -3.48 21.56 16.50
N ASP A 20 -4.19 22.64 16.18
CA ASP A 20 -4.94 23.45 17.14
C ASP A 20 -6.33 22.88 17.44
N ARG A 21 -6.75 22.99 18.70
CA ARG A 21 -8.05 22.48 19.18
C ARG A 21 -9.25 23.10 18.45
N GLU A 22 -9.19 24.39 18.13
CA GLU A 22 -10.24 25.09 17.39
C GLU A 22 -10.35 24.59 15.94
N GLN A 23 -9.21 24.39 15.27
CA GLN A 23 -9.18 23.87 13.91
C GLN A 23 -9.62 22.40 13.85
N GLN A 24 -9.28 21.61 14.88
CA GLN A 24 -9.79 20.25 15.03
C GLN A 24 -11.31 20.25 15.15
N ALA A 25 -11.89 21.10 16.01
CA ALA A 25 -13.34 21.22 16.14
C ALA A 25 -14.02 21.64 14.82
N ALA A 26 -13.42 22.58 14.09
CA ALA A 26 -13.91 22.98 12.77
C ALA A 26 -13.83 21.83 11.74
N LEU A 27 -12.76 21.05 11.75
CA LEU A 27 -12.62 19.84 10.92
C LEU A 27 -13.68 18.79 11.27
N TYR A 28 -13.90 18.53 12.55
CA TYR A 28 -14.94 17.61 13.02
C TYR A 28 -16.34 18.05 12.59
N ASN A 29 -16.67 19.34 12.74
CA ASN A 29 -17.97 19.88 12.30
C ASN A 29 -18.16 19.71 10.79
N ARG A 30 -17.12 19.97 9.99
CA ARG A 30 -17.17 19.73 8.54
C ARG A 30 -17.34 18.25 8.21
N ALA A 31 -16.59 17.38 8.87
CA ALA A 31 -16.72 15.93 8.69
C ALA A 31 -18.14 15.45 9.04
N ALA A 32 -18.70 15.91 10.17
CA ALA A 32 -20.06 15.58 10.57
C ALA A 32 -21.09 16.06 9.54
N SER A 33 -20.93 17.28 9.01
CA SER A 33 -21.83 17.79 7.95
C SER A 33 -21.73 16.99 6.65
N ALA A 34 -20.53 16.56 6.26
CA ALA A 34 -20.32 15.73 5.09
C ALA A 34 -20.96 14.35 5.27
N VAL A 35 -20.77 13.71 6.43
CA VAL A 35 -21.42 12.43 6.76
C VAL A 35 -22.94 12.56 6.71
N HIS A 36 -23.50 13.65 7.26
CA HIS A 36 -24.93 13.89 7.21
C HIS A 36 -25.43 14.01 5.76
N TRP A 37 -24.74 14.78 4.92
CA TRP A 37 -25.10 14.90 3.51
C TRP A 37 -25.01 13.55 2.78
N THR A 38 -23.94 12.79 2.99
CA THR A 38 -23.78 11.45 2.41
C THR A 38 -24.89 10.51 2.85
N ALA A 39 -25.27 10.53 4.13
CA ALA A 39 -26.38 9.71 4.62
C ALA A 39 -27.69 10.05 3.90
N THR A 40 -28.02 11.33 3.77
CA THR A 40 -29.22 11.76 3.03
C THR A 40 -29.15 11.46 1.53
N PHE A 41 -27.94 11.48 0.94
CA PHE A 41 -27.73 11.08 -0.44
C PHE A 41 -27.98 9.59 -0.64
N CYS A 42 -27.49 8.74 0.27
CA CYS A 42 -27.68 7.30 0.23
C CYS A 42 -29.13 6.87 0.43
N ASP A 43 -29.87 7.58 1.28
CA ASP A 43 -31.31 7.36 1.43
C ASP A 43 -32.05 7.55 0.08
N ARG A 44 -31.62 8.52 -0.72
CA ARG A 44 -32.19 8.80 -2.05
C ARG A 44 -31.59 7.99 -3.20
N ASN A 45 -30.40 7.43 -3.02
CA ASN A 45 -29.62 6.74 -4.07
C ASN A 45 -29.01 5.43 -3.56
N GLY A 46 -29.86 4.56 -3.00
CA GLY A 46 -29.44 3.29 -2.38
C GLY A 46 -28.51 2.44 -3.25
N PRO A 47 -28.83 2.13 -4.53
CA PRO A 47 -27.98 1.30 -5.37
C PRO A 47 -26.57 1.87 -5.60
N THR A 48 -26.44 3.19 -5.72
CA THR A 48 -25.15 3.85 -5.89
C THR A 48 -24.31 3.75 -4.61
N CYS A 49 -24.93 3.91 -3.44
CA CYS A 49 -24.21 3.77 -2.18
C CYS A 49 -23.79 2.33 -1.87
N GLU A 50 -24.59 1.33 -2.27
CA GLU A 50 -24.21 -0.08 -2.14
C GLU A 50 -22.92 -0.38 -2.93
N GLN A 51 -22.88 0.04 -4.20
CA GLN A 51 -21.70 -0.13 -5.06
C GLN A 51 -20.49 0.64 -4.52
N ALA A 52 -20.70 1.89 -4.07
CA ALA A 52 -19.64 2.69 -3.45
C ALA A 52 -19.11 2.02 -2.18
N GLY A 53 -19.98 1.41 -1.37
CA GLY A 53 -19.61 0.67 -0.15
C GLY A 53 -18.66 -0.49 -0.42
N VAL A 54 -18.89 -1.27 -1.48
CA VAL A 54 -18.00 -2.37 -1.88
C VAL A 54 -16.60 -1.86 -2.24
N ILE A 55 -16.52 -0.80 -3.04
CA ILE A 55 -15.24 -0.20 -3.45
C ILE A 55 -14.51 0.39 -2.24
N TRP A 56 -15.25 1.12 -1.39
CA TRP A 56 -14.72 1.73 -0.18
C TRP A 56 -14.17 0.69 0.80
N ALA A 57 -14.87 -0.42 1.01
CA ALA A 57 -14.39 -1.51 1.87
C ALA A 57 -13.04 -2.09 1.38
N GLY A 58 -12.87 -2.22 0.06
CA GLY A 58 -11.59 -2.61 -0.53
C GLY A 58 -10.47 -1.60 -0.27
N PHE A 59 -10.77 -0.30 -0.38
CA PHE A 59 -9.83 0.77 -0.07
C PHE A 59 -9.41 0.76 1.40
N VAL A 60 -10.36 0.62 2.33
CA VAL A 60 -10.09 0.56 3.77
C VAL A 60 -9.15 -0.60 4.12
N LYS A 61 -9.39 -1.80 3.57
CA LYS A 61 -8.50 -2.96 3.79
C LYS A 61 -7.07 -2.69 3.30
N LYS A 62 -6.92 -2.08 2.13
CA LYS A 62 -5.61 -1.71 1.59
C LYS A 62 -4.92 -0.65 2.44
N ALA A 63 -5.67 0.34 2.92
CA ALA A 63 -5.15 1.37 3.82
C ALA A 63 -4.70 0.80 5.17
N GLN A 64 -5.47 -0.13 5.76
CA GLN A 64 -5.09 -0.83 6.99
C GLN A 64 -3.78 -1.60 6.84
N PHE A 65 -3.64 -2.38 5.76
CA PHE A 65 -2.41 -3.10 5.46
C PHE A 65 -1.23 -2.14 5.24
N GLY A 66 -1.43 -1.08 4.44
CA GLY A 66 -0.40 -0.08 4.16
C GLY A 66 0.06 0.66 5.42
N ALA A 67 -0.87 1.02 6.31
CA ALA A 67 -0.57 1.69 7.58
C ALA A 67 0.22 0.77 8.52
N ALA A 68 -0.19 -0.50 8.66
CA ALA A 68 0.54 -1.49 9.44
C ALA A 68 1.97 -1.69 8.92
N MET A 69 2.14 -1.83 7.60
CA MET A 69 3.45 -1.94 6.96
C MET A 69 4.32 -0.70 7.19
N ALA A 70 3.76 0.51 7.02
CA ALA A 70 4.50 1.75 7.25
C ALA A 70 4.94 1.89 8.73
N TYR A 71 4.08 1.51 9.67
CA TYR A 71 4.40 1.49 11.10
C TYR A 71 5.50 0.47 11.42
N GLU A 72 5.43 -0.74 10.87
CA GLU A 72 6.47 -1.75 11.03
C GLU A 72 7.83 -1.29 10.48
N LEU A 73 7.85 -0.66 9.29
CA LEU A 73 9.08 -0.14 8.70
C LEU A 73 9.67 1.01 9.54
N ALA A 74 8.83 1.91 10.05
CA ALA A 74 9.26 2.99 10.92
C ALA A 74 9.88 2.44 12.21
N THR A 75 9.19 1.52 12.89
CA THR A 75 9.67 0.93 14.15
C THR A 75 10.89 0.02 13.98
N LYS A 76 10.98 -0.76 12.89
CA LYS A 76 12.17 -1.58 12.57
C LYS A 76 13.40 -0.73 12.22
N ASN A 77 13.22 0.42 11.57
CA ASN A 77 14.32 1.34 11.27
C ASN A 77 14.76 2.20 12.48
N SER A 78 13.87 2.48 13.43
CA SER A 78 14.24 3.21 14.66
C SER A 78 15.15 2.43 15.62
N GLY A 79 15.34 1.12 15.41
CA GLY A 79 16.10 0.24 16.31
C GLY A 79 17.38 -0.38 15.77
N LYS A 80 17.84 -0.07 14.54
CA LYS A 80 19.04 -0.71 13.96
C LYS A 80 20.17 0.28 13.67
N ILE A 81 21.10 0.36 14.61
CA ILE A 81 22.53 0.36 14.29
C ILE A 81 22.77 -0.81 13.33
N GLN A 82 23.51 -0.51 12.27
CA GLN A 82 23.84 -1.34 11.12
C GLN A 82 24.04 -2.83 11.46
N SER A 83 23.23 -3.71 10.86
CA SER A 83 23.53 -5.13 10.67
C SER A 83 22.63 -5.72 9.57
N PRO A 84 23.16 -6.66 8.76
CA PRO A 84 22.79 -6.85 7.37
C PRO A 84 21.38 -7.41 7.16
N SER A 85 20.87 -7.11 5.97
CA SER A 85 19.57 -7.49 5.40
C SER A 85 19.08 -8.88 5.83
N LEU A 86 17.90 -8.92 6.46
CA LEU A 86 17.10 -10.13 6.69
C LEU A 86 15.80 -10.13 5.87
N ILE A 87 15.73 -9.33 4.80
CA ILE A 87 14.64 -9.46 3.82
C ILE A 87 15.22 -10.17 2.60
N GLU A 88 15.59 -11.42 2.81
CA GLU A 88 15.53 -12.40 1.73
C GLU A 88 14.13 -12.99 1.81
N PRO A 89 13.28 -12.87 0.77
CA PRO A 89 12.04 -13.62 0.78
C PRO A 89 12.44 -15.10 0.87
N ALA A 90 12.06 -15.77 1.95
CA ALA A 90 12.27 -17.22 2.10
C ALA A 90 11.31 -17.96 1.15
N VAL A 91 11.50 -17.76 -0.14
CA VAL A 91 11.03 -18.67 -1.17
C VAL A 91 11.93 -19.88 -1.02
N ASP A 92 11.37 -20.99 -0.55
CA ASP A 92 12.01 -22.30 -0.55
C ASP A 92 12.40 -22.64 -2.00
N MET A 93 13.62 -22.28 -2.40
CA MET A 93 14.17 -22.53 -3.72
C MET A 93 14.60 -24.00 -3.89
N LYS A 94 14.25 -24.91 -2.96
CA LYS A 94 14.40 -26.33 -3.23
C LYS A 94 13.55 -26.67 -4.46
N PRO A 95 14.17 -27.18 -5.54
CA PRO A 95 13.42 -27.66 -6.68
C PRO A 95 12.59 -28.87 -6.23
N ARG A 96 11.31 -28.67 -5.93
CA ARG A 96 10.33 -29.76 -5.77
C ARG A 96 9.79 -30.15 -7.14
N GLY A 97 10.68 -30.44 -8.07
CA GLY A 97 10.33 -30.71 -9.46
C GLY A 97 11.05 -31.94 -9.99
N THR A 98 10.37 -32.72 -10.81
CA THR A 98 10.96 -33.77 -11.67
C THR A 98 11.66 -33.20 -12.90
N LEU A 99 11.86 -31.88 -12.94
CA LEU A 99 12.40 -31.15 -14.08
C LEU A 99 13.90 -31.37 -14.19
N ARG A 100 14.36 -31.65 -15.42
CA ARG A 100 15.77 -31.78 -15.75
C ARG A 100 16.36 -30.38 -15.91
N ALA A 101 17.70 -30.28 -15.82
CA ALA A 101 18.39 -29.00 -15.96
C ALA A 101 18.04 -28.27 -17.27
N ASP A 102 17.84 -29.03 -18.34
CA ASP A 102 17.49 -28.52 -19.67
C ASP A 102 16.07 -27.91 -19.73
N ASP A 103 15.15 -28.35 -18.86
CA ASP A 103 13.78 -27.82 -18.79
C ASP A 103 13.73 -26.42 -18.16
N LEU A 104 14.80 -26.02 -17.47
CA LEU A 104 14.92 -24.72 -16.81
C LEU A 104 15.45 -23.65 -17.76
N GLU A 105 15.91 -24.04 -18.96
CA GLU A 105 16.34 -23.06 -19.96
C GLU A 105 15.12 -22.39 -20.61
N PRO A 106 15.07 -21.05 -20.65
CA PRO A 106 13.97 -20.34 -21.29
C PRO A 106 13.99 -20.60 -22.80
N ALA A 107 13.07 -21.43 -23.30
CA ALA A 107 12.93 -21.83 -24.71
C ALA A 107 12.79 -20.65 -25.71
N TRP A 108 12.55 -19.42 -25.23
CA TRP A 108 12.44 -18.21 -26.04
C TRP A 108 13.78 -17.51 -26.32
N ARG A 109 14.89 -17.92 -25.67
CA ARG A 109 16.23 -17.48 -26.08
C ARG A 109 16.66 -18.36 -27.25
N GLY A 110 16.33 -17.94 -28.47
CA GLY A 110 16.82 -18.58 -29.69
C GLY A 110 18.34 -18.76 -29.65
N SER A 111 18.82 -19.87 -30.20
CA SER A 111 20.24 -20.20 -30.28
C SER A 111 21.04 -18.99 -30.76
N GLY A 112 21.95 -18.49 -29.92
CA GLY A 112 22.85 -17.39 -30.27
C GLY A 112 23.65 -17.73 -31.55
N PRO A 113 24.08 -16.72 -32.32
CA PRO A 113 24.74 -16.95 -33.60
C PRO A 113 26.12 -17.55 -33.38
N GLY A 114 26.17 -18.87 -33.47
CA GLY A 114 27.36 -19.71 -33.40
C GLY A 114 27.11 -21.02 -34.13
N GLY A 115 26.48 -20.94 -35.31
CA GLY A 115 26.44 -22.02 -36.29
C GLY A 115 27.72 -21.98 -37.12
N ILE A 116 28.38 -23.13 -37.15
CA ILE A 116 29.52 -23.48 -38.02
C ILE A 116 29.03 -23.60 -39.47
#